data_AF-A0A3S4W122-F1
#
_entry.id   AF-A0A3S4W122-F1
#
_cell.length_a   1.000
_cell.length_b   1.000
_cell.length_c   1.000
_cell.angle_alpha   90.00
_cell.angle_beta   90.00
_cell.angle_gamma   90.00
#
_symmetry.space_group_name_H-M   'P 1'
#
loop_
_entity.id
_entity.type
_entity.pdbx_description
1 polymer ?
#
loop_
_entity_poly.entity_id
_entity_poly.type
_entity_poly.pdbx_seq_one_letter_code
_entity_poly.pdbx_strand_id
1 'polypeptide(L)'
;MIFTASALVVERFGGNLGAIKNNGYEPFRNKIYDTLAKSLQEHRRQNLKIDILLEVYSEIRMNVVENQDDINSFIDSVIDISHSVNSNNWNGEDVMGIFFNEFNRYKKKSESGQVFTPEHITSFMYDLIGVSHNDKVLDATCGSGGFLVKAMANMIKEVGGINTIEAENIKKDQLFGIEFDREIFALACANMLIHKDGKTNLEQLDTRETQACEWIKSKPITKVLMNPPYERKYGCKKL
;
A
#
# COMPACT_ATOMS: atom_id res chain seq x y z
N MET A 1 6.20 9.82 -5.17
CA MET A 1 5.85 8.51 -4.59
C MET A 1 4.34 8.31 -4.53
N ILE A 2 3.60 9.03 -3.67
CA ILE A 2 2.14 8.86 -3.59
C ILE A 2 1.44 9.14 -4.93
N PHE A 3 1.87 10.17 -5.67
CA PHE A 3 1.35 10.43 -7.02
C PHE A 3 1.55 9.24 -7.97
N THR A 4 2.75 8.66 -7.99
CA THR A 4 3.08 7.44 -8.75
C THR A 4 2.24 6.25 -8.29
N ALA A 5 2.07 6.08 -6.99
CA ALA A 5 1.24 5.02 -6.41
C ALA A 5 -0.22 5.13 -6.86
N SER A 6 -0.81 6.31 -6.77
CA SER A 6 -2.17 6.58 -7.24
C SER A 6 -2.31 6.37 -8.75
N ALA A 7 -1.31 6.78 -9.55
CA ALA A 7 -1.32 6.55 -10.99
C ALA A 7 -1.28 5.05 -11.34
N LEU A 8 -0.48 4.25 -10.62
CA LEU A 8 -0.44 2.79 -10.79
C LEU A 8 -1.74 2.11 -10.37
N VAL A 9 -2.33 2.54 -9.25
CA VAL A 9 -3.67 2.09 -8.84
C VAL A 9 -4.66 2.36 -9.97
N VAL A 10 -4.67 3.58 -10.51
CA VAL A 10 -5.58 3.98 -11.59
C VAL A 10 -5.41 3.14 -12.85
N GLU A 11 -4.18 2.89 -13.31
CA GLU A 11 -3.94 2.00 -14.45
C GLU A 11 -4.43 0.58 -14.20
N ARG A 12 -4.23 0.06 -12.99
CA ARG A 12 -4.71 -1.28 -12.62
C ARG A 12 -6.23 -1.39 -12.69
N PHE A 13 -6.95 -0.32 -12.38
CA PHE A 13 -8.42 -0.27 -12.47
C PHE A 13 -8.92 0.19 -13.85
N GLY A 14 -8.07 0.18 -14.89
CA GLY A 14 -8.46 0.48 -16.26
C GLY A 14 -8.61 1.98 -16.56
N GLY A 15 -7.84 2.82 -15.86
CA GLY A 15 -7.87 4.28 -16.00
C GLY A 15 -7.52 4.79 -17.41
N ASN A 16 -6.70 4.07 -18.16
CA ASN A 16 -6.20 4.44 -19.49
C ASN A 16 -5.60 5.86 -19.49
N LEU A 17 -4.54 6.04 -18.71
CA LEU A 17 -3.73 7.24 -18.63
C LEU A 17 -3.09 7.58 -19.98
N GLY A 18 -2.95 6.62 -20.90
CA GLY A 18 -2.48 6.90 -22.26
C GLY A 18 -3.40 7.88 -23.03
N ALA A 19 -4.71 7.86 -22.75
CA ALA A 19 -5.70 8.70 -23.44
C ALA A 19 -5.61 10.20 -23.09
N ILE A 20 -4.85 10.57 -22.06
CA ILE A 20 -4.69 11.95 -21.60
C ILE A 20 -3.28 12.50 -21.85
N LYS A 21 -2.44 11.76 -22.59
CA LYS A 21 -1.16 12.31 -23.08
C LYS A 21 -1.41 13.59 -23.87
N ASN A 22 -0.49 14.54 -23.77
CA ASN A 22 -0.56 15.87 -24.40
C ASN A 22 -1.64 16.83 -23.88
N ASN A 23 -2.37 16.48 -22.82
CA ASN A 23 -3.43 17.33 -22.28
C ASN A 23 -2.98 18.23 -21.12
N GLY A 24 -1.69 18.24 -20.75
CA GLY A 24 -1.18 18.99 -19.61
C GLY A 24 -1.34 18.28 -18.26
N TYR A 25 -0.77 18.89 -17.22
CA TYR A 25 -0.73 18.34 -15.87
C TYR A 25 -2.11 18.28 -15.20
N GLU A 26 -2.94 19.33 -15.32
CA GLU A 26 -4.22 19.39 -14.62
C GLU A 26 -5.20 18.30 -15.08
N PRO A 27 -5.43 18.07 -16.39
CA PRO A 27 -6.26 16.95 -16.83
C PRO A 27 -5.72 15.58 -16.38
N PHE A 28 -4.39 15.44 -16.31
CA PHE A 28 -3.78 14.22 -15.80
C PHE A 28 -4.06 14.01 -14.32
N ARG A 29 -3.81 15.02 -13.50
CA ARG A 29 -4.06 14.99 -12.06
C ARG A 29 -5.53 14.69 -11.76
N ASN A 30 -6.45 15.33 -12.48
CA ASN A 30 -7.89 15.16 -12.31
C ASN A 30 -8.35 13.76 -12.74
N LYS A 31 -7.82 13.24 -13.86
CA LYS A 31 -8.12 11.87 -14.31
C LYS A 31 -7.73 10.81 -13.27
N ILE A 32 -6.57 10.96 -12.64
CA ILE A 32 -6.16 10.07 -11.54
C ILE A 32 -7.13 10.22 -10.37
N TYR A 33 -7.43 11.45 -9.94
CA TYR A 33 -8.35 11.69 -8.82
C TYR A 33 -9.72 11.05 -9.05
N ASP A 34 -10.35 11.33 -10.19
CA ASP A 34 -11.70 10.86 -10.51
C ASP A 34 -11.75 9.33 -10.61
N THR A 35 -10.74 8.73 -11.23
CA THR A 35 -10.67 7.27 -11.38
C THR A 35 -10.43 6.60 -10.02
N LEU A 36 -9.52 7.15 -9.22
CA LEU A 36 -9.26 6.68 -7.87
C LEU A 36 -10.53 6.79 -7.01
N ALA A 37 -11.22 7.93 -7.04
CA ALA A 37 -12.47 8.15 -6.31
C ALA A 37 -13.56 7.16 -6.72
N LYS A 38 -13.65 6.84 -8.02
CA LYS A 38 -14.60 5.85 -8.55
C LYS A 38 -14.24 4.43 -8.10
N SER A 39 -12.98 4.01 -8.25
CA SER A 39 -12.54 2.67 -7.83
C SER A 39 -12.70 2.46 -6.33
N LEU A 40 -12.50 3.52 -5.55
CA LEU A 40 -12.67 3.50 -4.11
C LEU A 40 -14.15 3.57 -3.69
N GLN A 41 -15.09 3.87 -4.58
CA GLN A 41 -16.52 3.98 -4.23
C GLN A 41 -17.13 2.66 -3.77
N GLU A 42 -16.70 1.53 -4.35
CA GLU A 42 -17.12 0.19 -3.89
C GLU A 42 -16.55 -0.11 -2.50
N HIS A 43 -15.30 0.29 -2.25
CA HIS A 43 -14.66 0.13 -0.96
C HIS A 43 -15.17 1.13 0.10
N ARG A 44 -15.61 2.33 -0.29
CA ARG A 44 -16.19 3.37 0.60
C ARG A 44 -17.41 2.87 1.36
N ARG A 45 -18.20 2.00 0.73
CA ARG A 45 -19.36 1.36 1.37
C ARG A 45 -18.98 0.46 2.56
N GLN A 46 -17.72 0.04 2.64
CA GLN A 46 -17.19 -0.85 3.68
C GLN A 46 -16.12 -0.18 4.56
N ASN A 47 -15.45 0.87 4.07
CA ASN A 47 -14.37 1.58 4.75
C ASN A 47 -14.39 3.09 4.44
N LEU A 48 -14.89 3.90 5.38
CA LEU A 48 -14.82 5.37 5.34
C LEU A 48 -13.37 5.93 5.31
N LYS A 49 -12.38 5.07 5.55
CA LYS A 49 -10.98 5.44 5.85
C LYS A 49 -10.09 5.51 4.61
N ILE A 50 -10.61 5.07 3.48
CA ILE A 50 -9.97 5.12 2.16
C ILE A 50 -9.96 6.55 1.58
N ASP A 51 -10.76 7.46 2.15
CA ASP A 51 -10.74 8.88 1.82
C ASP A 51 -9.38 9.52 2.10
N ILE A 52 -8.62 9.01 3.07
CA ILE A 52 -7.28 9.48 3.39
C ILE A 52 -6.36 9.41 2.17
N LEU A 53 -6.45 8.35 1.35
CA LEU A 53 -5.63 8.24 0.13
C LEU A 53 -5.98 9.35 -0.87
N LEU A 54 -7.27 9.66 -1.05
CA LEU A 54 -7.73 10.74 -1.93
C LEU A 54 -7.32 12.11 -1.40
N GLU A 55 -7.46 12.34 -0.10
CA GLU A 55 -7.07 13.59 0.53
C GLU A 55 -5.57 13.82 0.42
N VAL A 56 -4.75 12.84 0.80
CA VAL A 56 -3.29 12.93 0.69
C VAL A 56 -2.89 13.13 -0.77
N TYR A 57 -3.52 12.43 -1.72
CA TYR A 57 -3.28 12.66 -3.14
C TYR A 57 -3.63 14.10 -3.57
N SER A 58 -4.73 14.66 -3.07
CA SER A 58 -5.17 16.02 -3.40
C SER A 58 -4.18 17.10 -2.94
N GLU A 59 -3.44 16.83 -1.86
CA GLU A 59 -2.44 17.75 -1.29
C GLU A 59 -1.13 17.75 -2.10
N ILE A 60 -0.89 16.74 -2.94
CA ILE A 60 0.36 16.61 -3.70
C ILE A 60 0.46 17.69 -4.78
N ARG A 61 1.63 18.33 -4.80
CA ARG A 61 2.08 19.19 -5.89
C ARG A 61 3.28 18.56 -6.59
N MET A 62 3.19 18.38 -7.90
CA MET A 62 4.35 17.98 -8.69
C MET A 62 5.28 19.17 -8.89
N ASN A 63 6.60 18.92 -8.88
CA ASN A 63 7.61 19.96 -9.11
C ASN A 63 7.75 20.33 -10.60
N VAL A 64 7.35 19.41 -11.49
CA VAL A 64 7.38 19.61 -12.95
C VAL A 64 5.94 19.49 -13.46
N VAL A 65 5.36 20.63 -13.84
CA VAL A 65 3.96 20.71 -14.31
C VAL A 65 3.81 21.36 -15.68
N GLU A 66 4.87 22.01 -16.18
CA GLU A 66 4.83 22.78 -17.43
C GLU A 66 5.48 22.04 -18.62
N ASN A 67 6.35 21.05 -18.37
CA ASN A 67 6.98 20.28 -19.43
C ASN A 67 6.11 19.09 -19.84
N GLN A 68 5.47 19.19 -21.01
CA GLN A 68 4.57 18.16 -21.52
C GLN A 68 5.30 16.85 -21.87
N ASP A 69 6.55 16.91 -22.31
CA ASP A 69 7.32 15.72 -22.67
C ASP A 69 7.67 14.91 -21.41
N ASP A 70 8.02 15.59 -20.31
CA ASP A 70 8.27 14.92 -19.03
C ASP A 70 7.00 14.27 -18.48
N ILE A 71 5.84 14.94 -18.61
CA ILE A 71 4.54 14.37 -18.22
C ILE A 71 4.22 13.12 -19.05
N ASN A 72 4.42 13.19 -20.37
CA ASN A 72 4.20 12.06 -21.26
C ASN A 72 5.13 10.89 -20.92
N SER A 73 6.43 11.16 -20.69
CA SER A 73 7.41 10.14 -20.30
C SER A 73 7.06 9.51 -18.94
N PHE A 74 6.53 10.29 -18.00
CA PHE A 74 6.05 9.77 -16.73
C PHE A 74 4.84 8.85 -16.92
N ILE A 75 3.87 9.25 -17.75
CA ILE A 75 2.70 8.41 -18.09
C ILE A 75 3.15 7.08 -18.70
N ASP A 76 4.08 7.12 -19.67
CA ASP A 76 4.62 5.92 -20.31
C ASP A 76 5.30 5.00 -19.27
N SER A 77 6.10 5.58 -18.37
CA SER A 77 6.75 4.82 -17.28
C SER A 77 5.73 4.15 -16.35
N VAL A 78 4.64 4.85 -16.00
CA VAL A 78 3.58 4.29 -15.15
C VAL A 78 2.87 3.14 -15.85
N ILE A 79 2.57 3.26 -17.14
CA ILE A 79 1.93 2.21 -17.94
C ILE A 79 2.83 0.97 -18.00
N ASP A 80 4.12 1.15 -18.29
CA ASP A 80 5.08 0.04 -18.38
C ASP A 80 5.26 -0.69 -17.05
N ILE A 81 5.35 0.06 -15.95
CA ILE A 81 5.42 -0.53 -14.61
C ILE A 81 4.10 -1.21 -14.25
N SER A 82 2.95 -0.62 -14.56
CA SER A 82 1.64 -1.22 -14.33
C SER A 82 1.54 -2.59 -15.01
N HIS A 83 1.98 -2.71 -16.26
CA HIS A 83 2.02 -3.99 -16.97
C HIS A 83 2.91 -5.03 -16.27
N SER A 84 4.05 -4.59 -15.72
CA SER A 84 4.97 -5.45 -14.99
C SER A 84 4.39 -5.95 -13.65
N VAL A 85 3.62 -5.10 -12.97
CA VAL A 85 2.99 -5.40 -11.67
C VAL A 85 1.63 -6.10 -11.82
N ASN A 86 1.03 -6.11 -13.01
CA ASN A 86 -0.27 -6.76 -13.26
C ASN A 86 -0.19 -8.29 -13.48
N SER A 87 0.92 -8.92 -13.11
CA SER A 87 1.06 -10.37 -13.14
C SER A 87 0.14 -11.06 -12.11
N ASN A 88 -0.47 -12.18 -12.51
CA ASN A 88 -1.17 -13.07 -11.58
C ASN A 88 -0.20 -13.98 -10.79
N ASN A 89 1.10 -13.93 -11.09
CA ASN A 89 2.16 -14.68 -10.44
C ASN A 89 3.15 -13.75 -9.73
N TRP A 90 2.64 -12.79 -8.98
CA TRP A 90 3.42 -11.87 -8.15
C TRP A 90 3.83 -12.57 -6.83
N ASN A 91 5.00 -12.24 -6.29
CA ASN A 91 5.61 -12.96 -5.14
C ASN A 91 5.56 -12.19 -3.83
N GLY A 92 4.79 -11.12 -3.70
CA GLY A 92 4.79 -10.32 -2.47
C GLY A 92 5.64 -9.07 -2.53
N GLU A 93 5.97 -8.57 -3.72
CA GLU A 93 6.88 -7.45 -3.90
C GLU A 93 6.28 -6.17 -3.30
N ASP A 94 6.99 -5.52 -2.39
CA ASP A 94 6.61 -4.20 -1.88
C ASP A 94 6.99 -3.12 -2.90
N VAL A 95 6.14 -2.93 -3.91
CA VAL A 95 6.33 -1.92 -4.98
C VAL A 95 6.54 -0.53 -4.38
N MET A 96 5.81 -0.19 -3.31
CA MET A 96 5.97 1.10 -2.63
C MET A 96 7.30 1.22 -1.89
N GLY A 97 7.75 0.15 -1.24
CA GLY A 97 9.08 0.08 -0.62
C GLY A 97 10.21 0.21 -1.66
N ILE A 98 10.05 -0.38 -2.85
CA ILE A 98 11.02 -0.23 -3.96
C ILE A 98 11.09 1.23 -4.40
N PHE A 99 9.96 1.87 -4.68
CA PHE A 99 9.93 3.28 -5.04
C PHE A 99 10.45 4.18 -3.93
N PHE A 100 10.15 3.87 -2.66
CA PHE A 100 10.68 4.62 -1.54
C PHE A 100 12.19 4.59 -1.50
N ASN A 101 12.77 3.41 -1.59
CA ASN A 101 14.21 3.22 -1.58
C ASN A 101 14.87 3.92 -2.78
N GLU A 102 14.28 3.80 -3.98
CA GLU A 102 14.83 4.43 -5.18
C GLU A 102 14.70 5.96 -5.12
N PHE A 103 13.54 6.52 -4.80
CA PHE A 103 13.36 7.97 -4.71
C PHE A 103 14.19 8.60 -3.58
N ASN A 104 14.41 7.87 -2.48
CA ASN A 104 15.26 8.36 -1.40
C ASN A 104 16.74 8.40 -1.75
N ARG A 105 17.22 7.63 -2.73
CA ARG A 105 18.61 7.78 -3.23
C ARG A 105 18.86 9.18 -3.79
N TYR A 106 17.82 9.82 -4.32
CA TYR A 106 17.88 11.16 -4.91
C TYR A 106 17.45 12.28 -3.95
N LYS A 107 16.87 11.95 -2.79
CA LYS A 107 16.65 12.92 -1.71
C LYS A 107 17.94 13.07 -0.90
N LYS A 108 18.28 14.30 -0.50
CA LYS A 108 19.30 14.50 0.55
C LYS A 108 18.83 13.76 1.81
N LYS A 109 19.70 12.94 2.42
CA LYS A 109 19.40 12.13 3.62
C LYS A 109 18.56 12.94 4.60
N SER A 110 17.28 12.60 4.75
CA SER A 110 16.48 13.06 5.88
C SER A 110 16.83 12.17 7.07
N GLU A 111 17.04 12.77 8.23
CA GLU A 111 17.33 12.09 9.50
C GLU A 111 16.12 11.33 10.09
N SER A 112 15.07 11.10 9.29
CA SER A 112 13.88 10.38 9.71
C SER A 112 14.17 8.88 9.72
N GLY A 113 14.19 8.25 10.90
CA GLY A 113 14.50 6.83 11.11
C GLY A 113 13.47 5.85 10.57
N GLN A 114 12.75 6.20 9.50
CA GLN A 114 11.86 5.31 8.77
C GLN A 114 12.69 4.32 7.94
N VAL A 115 12.57 3.04 8.30
CA VAL A 115 13.24 1.93 7.62
C VAL A 115 12.17 0.98 7.10
N PHE A 116 12.14 0.77 5.78
CA PHE A 116 11.30 -0.27 5.18
C PHE A 116 11.95 -1.63 5.38
N THR A 117 11.14 -2.60 5.80
CA THR A 117 11.61 -3.97 6.00
C THR A 117 11.97 -4.58 4.64
N PRO A 118 13.21 -5.08 4.45
CA PRO A 118 13.60 -5.72 3.20
C PRO A 118 12.76 -6.96 2.90
N GLU A 119 12.50 -7.22 1.62
CA GLU A 119 11.61 -8.31 1.17
C GLU A 119 12.06 -9.71 1.63
N HIS A 120 13.37 -9.97 1.64
CA HIS A 120 13.90 -11.24 2.12
C HIS A 120 13.67 -11.42 3.63
N ILE A 121 13.59 -10.34 4.40
CA ILE A 121 13.27 -10.38 5.83
C ILE A 121 11.78 -10.65 6.03
N THR A 122 10.89 -10.02 5.25
CA THR A 122 9.45 -10.30 5.38
C THR A 122 9.12 -11.75 5.05
N SER A 123 9.74 -12.31 4.01
CA SER A 123 9.60 -13.74 3.67
C SER A 123 10.19 -14.65 4.74
N PHE A 124 11.41 -14.36 5.22
CA PHE A 124 12.05 -15.17 6.24
C PHE A 124 11.22 -15.23 7.53
N MET A 125 10.67 -14.11 7.98
CA MET A 125 9.86 -14.05 9.20
C MET A 125 8.52 -14.76 9.05
N TYR A 126 7.91 -14.74 7.86
CA TYR A 126 6.71 -15.51 7.55
C TYR A 126 6.96 -17.01 7.78
N ASP A 127 8.05 -17.52 7.22
CA ASP A 127 8.44 -18.92 7.34
C ASP A 127 8.84 -19.27 8.78
N LEU A 128 9.61 -18.38 9.44
CA LEU A 128 10.16 -18.60 10.78
C LEU A 128 9.08 -18.86 11.83
N ILE A 129 7.97 -18.10 11.78
CA ILE A 129 6.87 -18.25 12.76
C ILE A 129 5.78 -19.21 12.27
N GLY A 130 5.98 -19.83 11.11
CA GLY A 130 5.05 -20.77 10.48
C GLY A 130 3.67 -20.15 10.25
N VAL A 131 3.62 -19.02 9.54
CA VAL A 131 2.35 -18.47 9.03
C VAL A 131 1.86 -19.36 7.89
N SER A 132 0.54 -19.53 7.76
CA SER A 132 -0.12 -20.23 6.66
C SER A 132 -1.39 -19.52 6.20
N HIS A 133 -1.98 -19.95 5.09
CA HIS A 133 -3.27 -19.47 4.60
C HIS A 133 -4.45 -19.64 5.57
N ASN A 134 -4.30 -20.35 6.69
CA ASN A 134 -5.33 -20.42 7.73
C ASN A 134 -5.23 -19.30 8.77
N ASP A 135 -4.16 -18.50 8.72
CA ASP A 135 -3.88 -17.47 9.70
C ASP A 135 -4.51 -16.12 9.37
N LYS A 136 -4.74 -15.35 10.44
CA LYS A 136 -5.16 -13.95 10.43
C LYS A 136 -3.99 -13.11 10.92
N VAL A 137 -3.30 -12.45 9.98
CA VAL A 137 -2.03 -11.76 10.21
C VAL A 137 -2.25 -10.28 10.53
N LEU A 138 -1.65 -9.84 11.62
CA LEU A 138 -1.58 -8.44 12.01
C LEU A 138 -0.16 -7.88 11.81
N ASP A 139 -0.09 -6.69 11.22
CA ASP A 139 1.07 -5.78 11.33
C ASP A 139 0.62 -4.46 11.96
N ALA A 140 0.88 -4.27 13.25
CA ALA A 140 0.43 -3.09 13.98
C ALA A 140 1.33 -1.86 13.76
N THR A 141 2.35 -1.96 12.91
CA THR A 141 3.23 -0.85 12.49
C THR A 141 3.56 -1.04 11.01
N CYS A 142 2.53 -1.08 10.17
CA CYS A 142 2.64 -1.72 8.87
C CYS A 142 3.47 -0.97 7.84
N GLY A 143 3.77 0.32 8.04
CA GLY A 143 4.53 1.09 7.07
C GLY A 143 3.85 1.08 5.71
N SER A 144 4.54 0.66 4.65
CA SER A 144 3.98 0.45 3.30
C SER A 144 3.08 -0.79 3.17
N GLY A 145 2.95 -1.60 4.22
CA GLY A 145 2.26 -2.89 4.19
C GLY A 145 3.13 -4.06 3.73
N GLY A 146 4.45 -3.94 3.70
CA GLY A 146 5.36 -4.96 3.16
C GLY A 146 5.18 -6.37 3.77
N PHE A 147 4.94 -6.49 5.08
CA PHE A 147 4.62 -7.79 5.69
C PHE A 147 3.26 -8.34 5.24
N LEU A 148 2.25 -7.48 5.13
CA LEU A 148 0.89 -7.87 4.74
C LEU A 148 0.84 -8.33 3.28
N VAL A 149 1.50 -7.58 2.38
CA VAL A 149 1.62 -7.90 0.96
C VAL A 149 2.39 -9.22 0.77
N LYS A 150 3.49 -9.44 1.51
CA LYS A 150 4.23 -10.70 1.47
C LYS A 150 3.42 -11.88 2.00
N ALA A 151 2.75 -11.70 3.14
CA ALA A 151 1.88 -12.73 3.71
C ALA A 151 0.75 -13.09 2.73
N MET A 152 0.11 -12.09 2.12
CA MET A 152 -0.92 -12.31 1.10
C MET A 152 -0.41 -13.17 -0.06
N ALA A 153 0.74 -12.84 -0.62
CA ALA A 153 1.31 -13.59 -1.75
C ALA A 153 1.59 -15.04 -1.39
N ASN A 154 2.22 -15.28 -0.22
CA ASN A 154 2.54 -16.62 0.24
C ASN A 154 1.26 -17.44 0.49
N MET A 155 0.28 -16.88 1.19
CA MET A 155 -1.01 -17.54 1.44
C MET A 155 -1.75 -17.85 0.13
N ILE A 156 -1.79 -16.93 -0.82
CA ILE A 156 -2.42 -17.15 -2.14
C ILE A 156 -1.71 -18.28 -2.89
N LYS A 157 -0.38 -18.35 -2.81
CA LYS A 157 0.41 -19.42 -3.42
C LYS A 157 0.12 -20.78 -2.78
N GLU A 158 0.01 -20.84 -1.45
CA GLU A 158 -0.33 -22.05 -0.71
C GLU A 158 -1.69 -22.63 -1.11
N VAL A 159 -2.67 -21.78 -1.44
CA VAL A 159 -4.01 -22.22 -1.85
C VAL A 159 -4.15 -22.44 -3.36
N GLY A 160 -3.05 -22.46 -4.13
CA GLY A 160 -3.06 -22.77 -5.56
C GLY A 160 -3.27 -21.57 -6.50
N GLY A 161 -3.15 -20.35 -5.99
CA GLY A 161 -3.11 -19.13 -6.81
C GLY A 161 -4.36 -18.24 -6.71
N ILE A 162 -4.34 -17.13 -7.46
CA ILE A 162 -5.29 -16.00 -7.28
C ILE A 162 -6.75 -16.31 -7.63
N ASN A 163 -7.00 -17.39 -8.37
CA ASN A 163 -8.34 -17.74 -8.89
C ASN A 163 -9.14 -18.65 -7.95
N THR A 164 -8.62 -18.98 -6.77
CA THR A 164 -9.32 -19.83 -5.80
C THR A 164 -10.27 -19.03 -4.92
N ILE A 165 -11.26 -19.71 -4.34
CA ILE A 165 -12.21 -19.09 -3.41
C ILE A 165 -11.47 -18.68 -2.13
N GLU A 166 -10.51 -19.49 -1.71
CA GLU A 166 -9.62 -19.25 -0.59
C GLU A 166 -8.79 -17.98 -0.79
N ALA A 167 -8.28 -17.73 -2.01
CA ALA A 167 -7.56 -16.49 -2.32
C ALA A 167 -8.44 -15.24 -2.13
N GLU A 168 -9.73 -15.33 -2.48
CA GLU A 168 -10.68 -14.23 -2.24
C GLU A 168 -10.95 -14.01 -0.74
N ASN A 169 -10.99 -15.08 0.06
CA ASN A 169 -11.14 -14.99 1.51
C ASN A 169 -9.88 -14.43 2.19
N ILE A 170 -8.70 -14.81 1.70
CA ILE A 170 -7.41 -14.28 2.18
C ILE A 170 -7.39 -12.76 2.06
N LYS A 171 -7.62 -12.25 0.84
CA LYS A 171 -7.66 -10.82 0.53
C LYS A 171 -8.64 -10.10 1.47
N LYS A 172 -9.88 -10.59 1.54
CA LYS A 172 -10.94 -9.88 2.27
C LYS A 172 -10.74 -9.88 3.78
N ASP A 173 -10.32 -10.99 4.37
CA ASP A 173 -10.54 -11.22 5.79
C ASP A 173 -9.31 -11.69 6.56
N GLN A 174 -8.11 -11.81 5.97
CA GLN A 174 -6.93 -12.38 6.65
C GLN A 174 -5.81 -11.42 7.00
N LEU A 175 -5.83 -10.20 6.47
CA LEU A 175 -4.73 -9.25 6.59
C LEU A 175 -5.22 -8.01 7.32
N PHE A 176 -4.50 -7.60 8.36
CA PHE A 176 -4.87 -6.50 9.25
C PHE A 176 -3.65 -5.61 9.50
N GLY A 177 -3.81 -4.29 9.40
CA GLY A 177 -2.71 -3.37 9.60
C GLY A 177 -3.07 -2.10 10.35
N ILE A 178 -2.09 -1.54 11.05
CA ILE A 178 -2.19 -0.20 11.65
C ILE A 178 -0.98 0.62 11.22
N GLU A 179 -1.21 1.85 10.78
CA GLU A 179 -0.15 2.84 10.54
C GLU A 179 -0.57 4.18 11.13
N PHE A 180 0.35 4.86 11.81
CA PHE A 180 0.10 6.12 12.47
C PHE A 180 0.23 7.30 11.50
N ASP A 181 1.30 7.30 10.70
CA ASP A 181 1.60 8.39 9.79
C ASP A 181 0.63 8.39 8.61
N ARG A 182 -0.04 9.52 8.39
CA ARG A 182 -1.10 9.66 7.38
C ARG A 182 -0.58 9.45 5.95
N GLU A 183 0.62 9.94 5.63
CA GLU A 183 1.19 9.79 4.29
C GLU A 183 1.65 8.35 4.04
N ILE A 184 2.24 7.71 5.05
CA ILE A 184 2.65 6.31 4.97
C ILE A 184 1.44 5.37 4.93
N PHE A 185 0.38 5.68 5.69
CA PHE A 185 -0.88 4.96 5.63
C PHE A 185 -1.49 5.02 4.21
N ALA A 186 -1.46 6.19 3.56
CA ALA A 186 -1.91 6.31 2.17
C ALA A 186 -1.06 5.44 1.22
N LEU A 187 0.25 5.35 1.44
CA LEU A 187 1.12 4.43 0.69
C LEU A 187 0.74 2.96 0.93
N ALA A 188 0.44 2.57 2.17
CA ALA A 188 -0.03 1.23 2.50
C ALA A 188 -1.32 0.89 1.74
N CYS A 189 -2.31 1.78 1.79
CA CYS A 189 -3.58 1.61 1.06
C CYS A 189 -3.32 1.43 -0.44
N ALA A 190 -2.48 2.28 -1.05
CA ALA A 190 -2.14 2.17 -2.46
C ALA A 190 -1.45 0.84 -2.77
N ASN A 191 -0.52 0.39 -1.91
CA ASN A 191 0.18 -0.88 -2.08
C ASN A 191 -0.77 -2.08 -2.02
N MET A 192 -1.69 -2.10 -1.06
CA MET A 192 -2.70 -3.16 -0.93
C MET A 192 -3.65 -3.19 -2.14
N LEU A 193 -4.07 -2.02 -2.64
CA LEU A 193 -4.91 -1.91 -3.84
C LEU A 193 -4.20 -2.40 -5.10
N ILE A 194 -2.92 -2.06 -5.26
CA ILE A 194 -2.08 -2.60 -6.35
C ILE A 194 -2.00 -4.12 -6.27
N HIS A 195 -2.08 -4.73 -5.09
CA HIS A 195 -2.02 -6.18 -4.93
C HIS A 195 -3.38 -6.88 -4.82
N LYS A 196 -4.50 -6.20 -5.11
CA LYS A 196 -5.88 -6.75 -5.11
C LYS A 196 -6.35 -7.25 -3.73
N ASP A 197 -5.97 -6.55 -2.66
CA ASP A 197 -6.34 -6.90 -1.28
C ASP A 197 -7.86 -6.89 -0.98
N GLY A 198 -8.72 -6.41 -1.88
CA GLY A 198 -10.16 -6.68 -1.83
C GLY A 198 -10.97 -5.91 -0.77
N LYS A 199 -10.44 -5.68 0.44
CA LYS A 199 -11.18 -4.99 1.53
C LYS A 199 -10.35 -3.95 2.31
N THR A 200 -9.02 -4.07 2.34
CA THR A 200 -8.13 -3.12 3.03
C THR A 200 -8.51 -2.95 4.49
N ASN A 201 -8.27 -3.99 5.31
CA ASN A 201 -8.44 -3.92 6.77
C ASN A 201 -7.26 -3.18 7.43
N LEU A 202 -7.01 -1.95 6.98
CA LEU A 202 -5.99 -1.05 7.53
C LEU A 202 -6.65 0.05 8.36
N GLU A 203 -5.95 0.48 9.40
CA GLU A 203 -6.38 1.57 10.28
C GLU A 203 -5.31 2.65 10.42
N GLN A 204 -5.73 3.91 10.31
CA GLN A 204 -4.87 5.05 10.58
C GLN A 204 -4.97 5.41 12.08
N LEU A 205 -4.18 4.73 12.91
CA LEU A 205 -4.24 4.84 14.37
C LEU A 205 -2.83 4.87 14.97
N ASP A 206 -2.73 5.40 16.18
CA ASP A 206 -1.57 5.19 17.03
C ASP A 206 -1.73 3.86 17.79
N THR A 207 -0.89 2.88 17.47
CA THR A 207 -0.89 1.54 18.09
C THR A 207 -0.69 1.57 19.61
N ARG A 208 -0.19 2.67 20.17
CA ARG A 208 -0.02 2.84 21.61
C ARG A 208 -1.31 3.24 22.31
N GLU A 209 -2.33 3.69 21.59
CA GLU A 209 -3.58 4.20 22.14
C GLU A 209 -4.66 3.11 22.33
N THR A 210 -5.58 3.36 23.27
CA THR A 210 -6.65 2.42 23.62
C THR A 210 -7.50 2.03 22.43
N GLN A 211 -7.74 2.97 21.51
CA GLN A 211 -8.52 2.73 20.29
C GLN A 211 -7.88 1.63 19.40
N ALA A 212 -6.55 1.63 19.25
CA ALA A 212 -5.85 0.58 18.52
C ALA A 212 -5.95 -0.77 19.25
N CYS A 213 -5.80 -0.76 20.57
CA CYS A 213 -5.98 -1.97 21.39
C CYS A 213 -7.39 -2.57 21.25
N GLU A 214 -8.43 -1.75 21.28
CA GLU A 214 -9.83 -2.16 21.09
C GLU A 214 -10.05 -2.72 19.68
N TRP A 215 -9.49 -2.05 18.66
CA TRP A 215 -9.58 -2.52 17.28
C TRP A 215 -8.89 -3.89 17.12
N ILE A 216 -7.65 -4.05 17.61
CA ILE A 216 -6.92 -5.34 17.56
C ILE A 216 -7.73 -6.44 18.26
N LYS A 217 -8.28 -6.17 19.46
CA LYS A 217 -9.12 -7.13 20.20
C LYS A 217 -10.40 -7.52 19.45
N SER A 218 -10.91 -6.66 18.58
CA SER A 218 -12.10 -6.94 17.77
C SER A 218 -11.81 -7.86 16.56
N LYS A 219 -10.55 -8.12 16.24
CA LYS A 219 -10.15 -8.94 15.08
C LYS A 219 -9.69 -10.33 15.53
N PRO A 220 -9.93 -11.37 14.72
CA PRO A 220 -9.57 -12.75 15.06
C PRO A 220 -8.08 -13.05 14.78
N ILE A 221 -7.16 -12.21 15.26
CA ILE A 221 -5.72 -12.30 14.95
C ILE A 221 -5.12 -13.61 15.48
N THR A 222 -4.39 -14.34 14.64
CA THR A 222 -3.68 -15.57 15.02
C THR A 222 -2.16 -15.41 14.98
N LYS A 223 -1.63 -14.50 14.16
CA LYS A 223 -0.19 -14.25 13.99
C LYS A 223 0.10 -12.76 13.89
N VAL A 224 1.29 -12.37 14.33
CA VAL A 224 1.79 -10.99 14.24
C VAL A 224 3.12 -10.99 13.50
N LEU A 225 3.20 -10.18 12.45
CA LEU A 225 4.42 -9.87 11.70
C LEU A 225 4.55 -8.35 11.66
N MET A 226 5.52 -7.79 12.37
CA MET A 226 5.68 -6.34 12.44
C MET A 226 7.14 -5.94 12.63
N ASN A 227 7.49 -4.74 12.17
CA ASN A 227 8.79 -4.10 12.40
C ASN A 227 8.55 -2.71 13.04
N PRO A 228 8.47 -2.62 14.37
CA PRO A 228 8.19 -1.38 15.07
C PRO A 228 9.28 -0.31 14.86
N PRO A 229 8.95 0.99 15.02
CA PRO A 229 9.92 2.06 14.84
C PRO A 229 11.08 1.97 15.86
N TYR A 230 12.29 2.23 15.39
CA TYR A 230 13.50 2.23 16.23
C TYR A 230 13.79 3.59 16.88
N GLU A 231 13.20 4.67 16.36
CA GLU A 231 13.40 6.02 16.87
C GLU A 231 12.52 6.31 18.11
N ARG A 232 13.01 7.20 18.98
CA ARG A 232 12.32 7.60 20.22
C ARG A 232 11.55 8.91 20.09
N LYS A 233 11.48 9.49 18.89
CA LYS A 233 10.91 10.82 18.63
C LYS A 233 9.50 10.98 19.19
N TYR A 234 8.67 9.95 19.04
CA TYR A 234 7.29 9.96 19.49
C TYR A 234 7.13 9.43 20.93
N GLY A 235 8.20 8.98 21.57
CA GLY A 235 8.22 8.42 22.93
C GLY A 235 7.75 6.97 23.02
N CYS A 236 8.18 6.27 24.07
CA CYS A 236 7.61 4.98 24.47
C CYS A 236 6.60 5.23 25.60
N LYS A 237 5.41 4.60 25.55
CA LYS A 237 4.51 4.63 26.72
C LYS A 237 5.21 3.93 27.89
N LYS A 238 5.14 4.53 29.08
CA LYS A 238 5.58 3.88 30.31
C LYS A 238 4.60 2.73 30.59
N LEU A 239 5.13 1.52 30.63
CA LEU A 239 4.39 0.30 30.99
C LEU A 239 4.02 0.33 32.48
#